data_AF-X1QRA6-F1
#
_entry.id   AF-X1QRA6-F1
#
_cell.length_a   1.000
_cell.length_b   1.000
_cell.length_c   1.000
_cell.angle_alpha   90.00
_cell.angle_beta   90.00
_cell.angle_gamma   90.00
#
_symmetry.space_group_name_H-M   'P 1'
#
loop_
_entity.id
_entity.type
_entity.pdbx_description
1 polymer ?
#
loop_
_entity_poly.entity_id
_entity_poly.type
_entity_poly.pdbx_seq_one_letter_code
_entity_poly.pdbx_strand_id
1 'polypeptide(L)'
;NLIGALESKGYTITDNSSQPITADLLAPYDILVIPGLELGNKLVGGDPSLLPNADVEAIKSFVEGGKGLLIMEGSDYESYNFYRVQNKVLDALNFGLHFQHDEVEDPDFSEPYWFDAEVTDDEFGADYRTATGLTAVRVYGVCSLAELL
;
A
#
# COMPACT_ATOMS: atom_id res chain seq x y z
N ASN A 1 -2.83 -13.89 12.91
CA ASN A 1 -2.00 -12.95 12.11
C ASN A 1 -2.78 -12.62 10.83
N LEU A 2 -2.36 -11.63 10.03
CA LEU A 2 -3.07 -11.21 8.82
C LEU A 2 -3.29 -12.37 7.84
N ILE A 3 -2.24 -13.15 7.56
CA ILE A 3 -2.26 -14.28 6.61
C ILE A 3 -3.35 -15.29 6.99
N GLY A 4 -3.36 -15.79 8.23
CA GLY A 4 -4.35 -16.77 8.66
C GLY A 4 -5.79 -16.24 8.64
N ALA A 5 -5.98 -14.94 8.87
CA ALA A 5 -7.30 -14.32 8.75
C ALA A 5 -7.76 -14.29 7.29
N LEU A 6 -6.89 -13.98 6.33
CA LEU A 6 -7.18 -14.00 4.90
C LEU A 6 -7.44 -15.44 4.42
N GLU A 7 -6.63 -16.41 4.82
CA GLU A 7 -6.84 -17.82 4.48
C GLU A 7 -8.19 -18.33 5.00
N SER A 8 -8.60 -17.94 6.21
CA SER A 8 -9.92 -18.31 6.76
C SER A 8 -11.10 -17.73 5.97
N LYS A 9 -10.86 -16.66 5.21
CA LYS A 9 -11.82 -16.03 4.29
C LYS A 9 -11.76 -16.62 2.88
N GLY A 10 -10.91 -17.62 2.64
CA GLY A 10 -10.79 -18.32 1.36
C GLY A 10 -9.74 -17.75 0.41
N TYR A 11 -8.91 -16.80 0.85
CA TYR A 11 -7.79 -16.32 0.04
C TYR A 11 -6.64 -17.31 0.05
N THR A 12 -5.96 -17.45 -1.10
CA THR A 12 -4.65 -18.11 -1.18
C THR A 12 -3.58 -17.03 -1.15
N ILE A 13 -2.65 -17.11 -0.21
CA ILE A 13 -1.56 -16.15 -0.07
C ILE A 13 -0.25 -16.80 -0.55
N THR A 14 0.45 -16.11 -1.45
CA THR A 14 1.76 -16.54 -1.93
C THR A 14 2.78 -15.44 -1.70
N ASP A 15 3.72 -15.69 -0.78
CA ASP A 15 4.88 -14.81 -0.61
C ASP A 15 5.79 -14.93 -1.85
N ASN A 16 6.14 -13.80 -2.45
CA ASN A 16 6.93 -13.78 -3.66
C ASN A 16 7.91 -12.61 -3.70
N SER A 17 9.20 -12.92 -3.75
CA SER A 17 10.28 -11.95 -3.89
C SER A 17 10.93 -11.98 -5.28
N SER A 18 10.26 -12.58 -6.28
CA SER A 18 10.79 -12.69 -7.64
C SER A 18 10.85 -11.32 -8.30
N GLN A 19 11.91 -11.11 -9.08
CA GLN A 19 12.14 -9.90 -9.86
C GLN A 19 12.59 -10.30 -11.27
N PRO A 20 12.19 -9.56 -12.33
CA PRO A 20 11.29 -8.41 -12.31
C PRO A 20 9.81 -8.78 -12.08
N ILE A 21 8.96 -7.80 -11.76
CA ILE A 21 7.51 -7.94 -11.68
C ILE A 21 6.95 -7.95 -13.11
N THR A 22 6.73 -9.15 -13.66
CA THR A 22 6.24 -9.31 -15.05
C THR A 22 4.76 -9.67 -15.10
N ALA A 23 4.14 -9.50 -16.28
CA ALA A 23 2.77 -9.96 -16.52
C ALA A 23 2.60 -11.46 -16.25
N ASP A 24 3.58 -12.29 -16.66
CA ASP A 24 3.56 -13.74 -16.41
C ASP A 24 3.64 -14.07 -14.92
N LEU A 25 4.40 -13.27 -14.16
CA LEU A 25 4.48 -13.40 -12.70
C LEU A 25 3.13 -13.08 -12.06
N LEU A 26 2.42 -12.07 -12.55
CA LEU A 26 1.14 -11.61 -12.00
C LEU A 26 -0.07 -12.44 -12.49
N ALA A 27 0.06 -13.12 -13.64
CA ALA A 27 -1.03 -13.84 -14.31
C ALA A 27 -1.87 -14.79 -13.43
N PRO A 28 -1.30 -15.55 -12.46
CA PRO A 28 -2.10 -16.46 -11.65
C PRO A 28 -2.80 -15.77 -10.45
N TYR A 29 -2.60 -14.47 -10.23
CA TYR A 29 -3.10 -13.76 -9.04
C TYR A 29 -4.29 -12.85 -9.35
N ASP A 30 -5.12 -12.63 -8.33
CA ASP A 30 -6.25 -11.69 -8.40
C ASP A 30 -5.95 -10.35 -7.72
N ILE A 31 -5.02 -10.36 -6.76
CA ILE A 31 -4.64 -9.20 -5.96
C ILE A 31 -3.12 -9.18 -5.83
N LEU A 32 -2.50 -8.04 -6.09
CA LEU A 32 -1.11 -7.77 -5.77
C LEU A 32 -1.04 -6.95 -4.48
N VAL A 33 -0.22 -7.39 -3.53
CA VAL A 33 0.09 -6.63 -2.31
C VAL A 33 1.55 -6.19 -2.36
N ILE A 34 1.79 -4.88 -2.29
CA ILE A 34 3.10 -4.26 -2.22
C ILE A 34 3.24 -3.64 -0.83
N PRO A 35 3.90 -4.31 0.13
CA PRO A 35 4.03 -3.82 1.50
C PRO A 35 5.15 -2.77 1.68
N GLY A 36 5.57 -2.10 0.61
CA GLY A 36 6.72 -1.20 0.55
C GLY A 36 7.89 -1.80 -0.23
N LEU A 37 8.14 -1.31 -1.45
CA LEU A 37 9.36 -1.64 -2.21
C LEU A 37 10.54 -0.83 -1.68
N GLU A 38 11.46 -1.50 -0.97
CA GLU A 38 12.62 -0.88 -0.34
C GLU A 38 13.79 -0.64 -1.32
N LEU A 39 13.54 0.07 -2.42
CA LEU A 39 14.55 0.31 -3.46
C LEU A 39 15.29 1.63 -3.22
N GLY A 40 16.62 1.55 -3.12
CA GLY A 40 17.50 2.71 -3.03
C GLY A 40 17.76 3.18 -1.60
N ASN A 41 17.85 4.50 -1.41
CA ASN A 41 18.22 5.08 -0.13
C ASN A 41 16.99 5.52 0.67
N LYS A 42 16.73 4.79 1.75
CA LYS A 42 15.64 5.01 2.69
C LYS A 42 15.65 6.38 3.39
N LEU A 43 16.81 7.06 3.45
CA LEU A 43 16.93 8.41 4.03
C LEU A 43 16.42 9.54 3.13
N VAL A 44 16.11 9.24 1.87
CA VAL A 44 15.69 10.25 0.88
C VAL A 44 14.44 9.84 0.11
N GLY A 45 13.70 8.84 0.62
CA GLY A 45 12.48 8.35 0.01
C GLY A 45 12.66 7.26 -1.06
N GLY A 46 13.83 6.63 -1.11
CA GLY A 46 14.16 5.61 -2.11
C GLY A 46 14.59 6.18 -3.48
N ASP A 47 14.83 5.27 -4.43
CA ASP A 47 15.24 5.58 -5.80
C ASP A 47 14.29 4.94 -6.83
N PRO A 48 13.37 5.73 -7.43
CA PRO A 48 12.41 5.23 -8.43
C PRO A 48 13.05 4.74 -9.73
N SER A 49 14.32 5.07 -9.99
CA SER A 49 15.03 4.59 -11.17
C SER A 49 15.38 3.09 -11.07
N LEU A 50 15.41 2.55 -9.85
CA LEU A 50 15.66 1.14 -9.58
C LEU A 50 14.44 0.25 -9.78
N LEU A 51 13.24 0.81 -9.84
CA LEU A 51 12.02 0.11 -10.24
C LEU A 51 11.86 0.23 -11.76
N PRO A 52 12.09 -0.81 -12.58
CA PRO A 52 12.04 -0.67 -14.03
C PRO A 52 10.66 -0.23 -14.53
N ASN A 53 10.60 0.55 -15.61
CA ASN A 53 9.31 0.97 -16.18
C ASN A 53 8.47 -0.22 -16.67
N ALA A 54 9.11 -1.32 -17.09
CA ALA A 54 8.41 -2.53 -17.49
C ALA A 54 7.62 -3.16 -16.33
N ASP A 55 8.16 -3.12 -15.12
CA ASP A 55 7.52 -3.59 -13.90
C ASP A 55 6.30 -2.73 -13.55
N VAL A 56 6.45 -1.40 -13.65
CA VAL A 56 5.35 -0.44 -13.45
C VAL A 56 4.22 -0.66 -14.46
N GLU A 57 4.56 -0.85 -15.75
CA GLU A 57 3.57 -1.13 -16.80
C GLU A 57 2.87 -2.48 -16.59
N ALA A 58 3.57 -3.50 -16.07
CA ALA A 58 2.96 -4.78 -15.73
C ALA A 58 1.95 -4.63 -14.58
N ILE A 59 2.29 -3.88 -13.52
CA ILE A 59 1.38 -3.58 -12.41
C ILE A 59 0.17 -2.77 -12.91
N LYS A 60 0.40 -1.73 -13.71
CA LYS A 60 -0.66 -0.93 -14.30
C LYS A 60 -1.62 -1.78 -15.13
N SER A 61 -1.09 -2.60 -16.03
CA SER A 61 -1.89 -3.49 -16.90
C SER A 61 -2.68 -4.52 -16.07
N PHE A 62 -2.13 -4.99 -14.96
CA PHE A 62 -2.81 -5.89 -14.03
C PHE A 62 -4.04 -5.20 -13.42
N VAL A 63 -3.88 -3.97 -12.91
CA VAL A 63 -4.96 -3.18 -12.31
C VAL A 63 -6.01 -2.78 -13.35
N GLU A 64 -5.59 -2.21 -14.48
CA GLU A 64 -6.49 -1.83 -15.59
C GLU A 64 -7.19 -3.05 -16.21
N GLY A 65 -6.61 -4.25 -16.08
CA GLY A 65 -7.22 -5.53 -16.40
C GLY A 65 -8.30 -6.01 -15.42
N GLY A 66 -8.63 -5.22 -14.39
CA GLY A 66 -9.67 -5.50 -13.40
C GLY A 66 -9.21 -6.28 -12.17
N LYS A 67 -7.90 -6.33 -11.90
CA LYS A 67 -7.33 -6.98 -10.72
C LYS A 67 -7.08 -5.97 -9.59
N GLY A 68 -6.95 -6.47 -8.36
CA GLY A 68 -6.76 -5.63 -7.17
C GLY A 68 -5.30 -5.26 -6.90
N LEU A 69 -5.06 -4.04 -6.38
CA LEU A 69 -3.77 -3.62 -5.85
C LEU A 69 -3.95 -3.07 -4.44
N LEU A 70 -3.19 -3.60 -3.49
CA LEU A 70 -2.93 -2.96 -2.20
C LEU A 70 -1.46 -2.52 -2.20
N ILE A 71 -1.23 -1.22 -2.11
CA ILE A 71 0.11 -0.63 -2.00
C ILE A 71 0.19 0.16 -0.70
N MET A 72 1.28 -0.03 0.03
CA MET A 72 1.50 0.56 1.35
C MET A 72 2.89 1.22 1.38
N GLU A 73 3.04 2.19 2.26
CA GLU A 73 4.30 2.88 2.55
C GLU A 73 4.37 3.20 4.05
N GLY A 74 5.58 3.17 4.59
CA GLY A 74 5.82 3.54 5.98
C GLY A 74 5.85 5.06 6.18
N SER A 75 5.79 5.47 7.43
CA SER A 75 6.21 6.80 7.84
C SER A 75 7.73 6.99 7.73
N ASP A 76 8.19 8.23 7.86
CA ASP A 76 9.63 8.56 7.94
C ASP A 76 10.27 8.19 9.29
N TYR A 77 9.55 7.53 10.19
CA TYR A 77 10.11 7.04 11.45
C TYR A 77 11.24 6.02 11.19
N GLU A 78 12.42 6.24 11.78
CA GLU A 78 13.64 5.44 11.58
C GLU A 78 14.06 5.26 10.09
N SER A 79 13.61 6.19 9.24
CA SER A 79 13.96 6.24 7.82
C SER A 79 13.49 4.99 7.07
N TYR A 80 12.29 4.48 7.33
CA TYR A 80 11.66 3.42 6.53
C TYR A 80 10.78 3.97 5.41
N ASN A 81 11.20 5.10 4.84
CA ASN A 81 10.46 5.81 3.83
C ASN A 81 11.00 5.54 2.41
N PHE A 82 10.14 4.96 1.57
CA PHE A 82 10.37 4.71 0.15
C PHE A 82 9.29 5.32 -0.74
N TYR A 83 8.65 6.40 -0.26
CA TYR A 83 7.50 7.03 -0.92
C TYR A 83 7.70 7.30 -2.41
N ARG A 84 8.92 7.68 -2.85
CA ARG A 84 9.18 7.96 -4.26
C ARG A 84 9.03 6.72 -5.13
N VAL A 85 9.44 5.56 -4.61
CA VAL A 85 9.35 4.28 -5.31
C VAL A 85 7.88 3.90 -5.50
N GLN A 86 7.07 4.01 -4.45
CA GLN A 86 5.65 3.65 -4.54
C GLN A 86 4.86 4.66 -5.37
N ASN A 87 5.18 5.95 -5.22
CA ASN A 87 4.55 7.01 -5.99
C ASN A 87 4.77 6.86 -7.50
N LYS A 88 5.87 6.24 -7.94
CA LYS A 88 6.05 5.89 -9.35
C LYS A 88 4.94 4.96 -9.88
N VAL A 89 4.43 4.06 -9.04
CA VAL A 89 3.29 3.19 -9.37
C VAL A 89 1.99 3.98 -9.36
N LEU A 90 1.77 4.83 -8.35
CA LEU A 90 0.59 5.69 -8.24
C LEU A 90 0.46 6.68 -9.42
N ASP A 91 1.60 7.24 -9.86
CA ASP A 91 1.70 8.11 -11.04
C ASP A 91 1.24 7.37 -12.31
N ALA A 92 1.71 6.14 -12.52
CA ALA A 92 1.33 5.36 -13.70
C ALA A 92 -0.17 5.01 -13.74
N LEU A 93 -0.80 4.89 -12.57
CA LEU A 93 -2.22 4.65 -12.39
C LEU A 93 -3.08 5.94 -12.42
N ASN A 94 -2.45 7.12 -12.50
CA ASN A 94 -3.11 8.41 -12.33
C ASN A 94 -3.98 8.46 -11.05
N PHE A 95 -3.47 7.90 -9.95
CA PHE A 95 -4.24 7.77 -8.70
C PHE A 95 -4.63 9.13 -8.09
N GLY A 96 -3.86 10.18 -8.37
CA GLY A 96 -4.13 11.56 -7.94
C GLY A 96 -3.70 11.88 -6.51
N LEU A 97 -3.25 10.87 -5.74
CA LEU A 97 -2.69 11.02 -4.41
C LEU A 97 -1.31 10.36 -4.34
N HIS A 98 -0.46 10.90 -3.47
CA HIS A 98 0.93 10.51 -3.28
C HIS A 98 1.24 10.31 -1.81
N PHE A 99 1.98 9.24 -1.50
CA PHE A 99 2.59 9.07 -0.19
C PHE A 99 3.55 10.24 0.07
N GLN A 100 3.54 10.76 1.30
CA GLN A 100 4.37 11.89 1.70
C GLN A 100 5.58 11.45 2.53
N HIS A 101 6.56 12.36 2.61
CA HIS A 101 7.72 12.20 3.48
C HIS A 101 7.41 12.77 4.87
N ASP A 102 6.52 12.09 5.59
CA ASP A 102 6.06 12.52 6.90
C ASP A 102 5.63 11.31 7.76
N GLU A 103 5.08 11.63 8.93
CA GLU A 103 4.46 10.70 9.85
C GLU A 103 3.14 11.30 10.32
N VAL A 104 2.08 10.50 10.29
CA VAL A 104 0.81 10.88 10.91
C VAL A 104 0.88 10.54 12.39
N GLU A 105 0.78 11.57 13.22
CA GLU A 105 0.73 11.44 14.69
C GLU A 105 -0.66 11.77 15.23
N ASP A 106 -1.15 10.96 16.16
CA ASP A 106 -2.33 11.25 16.98
C ASP A 106 -1.93 11.40 18.45
N PRO A 107 -1.97 12.64 18.99
CA PRO A 107 -1.53 12.92 20.35
C PRO A 107 -2.46 12.33 21.43
N ASP A 108 -3.65 11.84 21.06
CA ASP A 108 -4.57 11.20 22.00
C ASP A 108 -4.11 9.78 22.38
N PHE A 109 -3.11 9.22 21.67
CA PHE A 109 -2.48 7.95 21.99
C PHE A 109 -1.19 8.11 22.81
N SER A 110 -0.92 7.16 23.71
CA SER A 110 0.33 7.13 24.50
C SER A 110 1.57 6.90 23.64
N GLU A 111 1.39 6.22 22.51
CA GLU A 111 2.35 6.05 21.45
C GLU A 111 1.77 6.77 20.23
N PRO A 112 2.26 7.98 19.88
CA PRO A 112 1.55 8.89 18.97
C PRO A 112 1.50 8.40 17.51
N TYR A 113 2.28 7.40 17.15
CA TYR A 113 2.30 6.75 15.83
C TYR A 113 1.20 5.71 15.64
N TRP A 114 0.30 5.55 16.61
CA TRP A 114 -0.95 4.80 16.46
C TRP A 114 -2.11 5.78 16.37
N PHE A 115 -3.05 5.49 15.47
CA PHE A 115 -4.33 6.19 15.43
C PHE A 115 -5.45 5.29 14.90
N ASP A 116 -6.69 5.67 15.20
CA ASP A 116 -7.88 5.01 14.66
C ASP A 116 -8.40 5.83 13.47
N ALA A 117 -8.21 5.32 12.26
CA ALA A 117 -8.75 5.92 11.05
C ALA A 117 -10.23 5.56 10.91
N GLU A 118 -11.08 6.57 10.75
CA GLU A 118 -12.51 6.35 10.48
C GLU A 118 -12.69 5.64 9.14
N VAL A 119 -13.47 4.57 9.14
CA VAL A 119 -13.89 3.89 7.91
C VAL A 119 -15.09 4.62 7.38
N THR A 120 -15.04 5.19 6.19
CA THR A 120 -16.17 5.89 5.55
C THR A 120 -17.42 4.98 5.42
N ASP A 121 -18.60 5.56 5.23
CA ASP A 121 -19.83 4.79 4.96
C ASP A 121 -20.16 4.79 3.44
N ASP A 122 -19.13 4.50 2.64
CA ASP A 122 -19.25 4.24 1.20
C ASP A 122 -19.36 2.72 0.94
N GLU A 123 -19.35 2.30 -0.33
CA GLU A 123 -19.55 0.88 -0.70
C GLU A 123 -18.59 -0.06 0.06
N PHE A 124 -17.28 0.22 0.04
CA PHE A 124 -16.29 -0.63 0.71
C PHE A 124 -16.33 -0.48 2.23
N GLY A 125 -16.57 0.73 2.72
CA GLY A 125 -16.64 1.00 4.14
C GLY A 125 -17.90 0.39 4.81
N ALA A 126 -19.03 0.39 4.12
CA ALA A 126 -20.27 -0.27 4.56
C ALA A 126 -20.11 -1.80 4.64
N ASP A 127 -19.41 -2.40 3.67
CA ASP A 127 -19.07 -3.83 3.69
C ASP A 127 -18.16 -4.17 4.89
N TYR A 128 -17.13 -3.35 5.13
CA TYR A 128 -16.27 -3.50 6.31
C TYR A 128 -17.06 -3.40 7.61
N ARG A 129 -17.90 -2.36 7.76
CA ARG A 129 -18.74 -2.11 8.93
C ARG A 129 -19.70 -3.28 9.18
N THR A 130 -20.31 -3.82 8.12
CA THR A 130 -21.20 -4.99 8.20
C THR A 130 -20.45 -6.26 8.61
N ALA A 131 -19.27 -6.50 8.03
CA ALA A 131 -18.50 -7.71 8.28
C ALA A 131 -17.85 -7.75 9.67
N THR A 132 -17.54 -6.59 10.25
CA THR A 132 -16.76 -6.49 11.49
C THR A 132 -17.55 -5.91 12.67
N GLY A 133 -18.60 -5.13 12.40
CA GLY A 133 -19.29 -4.31 13.40
C GLY A 133 -18.49 -3.07 13.85
N LEU A 134 -17.38 -2.75 13.18
CA LEU A 134 -16.48 -1.66 13.55
C LEU A 134 -16.61 -0.48 12.58
N THR A 135 -16.42 0.74 13.08
CA THR A 135 -16.45 1.98 12.27
C THR A 135 -15.08 2.62 12.08
N ALA A 136 -14.03 2.00 12.59
CA ALA A 136 -12.66 2.50 12.49
C ALA A 136 -11.67 1.33 12.37
N VAL A 137 -10.53 1.60 11.74
CA VAL A 137 -9.38 0.71 11.70
C VAL A 137 -8.22 1.34 12.44
N ARG A 138 -7.55 0.55 13.28
CA ARG A 138 -6.31 0.98 13.91
C ARG A 138 -5.16 0.83 12.94
N VAL A 139 -4.41 1.91 12.75
CA VAL A 139 -3.23 1.96 11.87
C VAL A 139 -1.99 2.36 12.67
N TYR A 140 -0.82 2.01 12.12
CA TYR A 140 0.47 2.14 12.79
C TYR A 140 1.50 2.72 11.82
N GLY A 141 2.17 3.80 12.24
CA GLY A 141 3.41 4.28 11.63
C GLY A 141 3.31 4.56 10.13
N VAL A 142 2.22 5.20 9.68
CA VAL A 142 1.97 5.52 8.28
C VAL A 142 2.32 6.98 7.96
N CYS A 143 2.68 7.24 6.71
CA CYS A 143 2.73 8.60 6.16
C CYS A 143 1.35 9.05 5.68
N SER A 144 1.22 10.33 5.40
CA SER A 144 0.02 10.90 4.81
C SER A 144 -0.08 10.63 3.29
N LEU A 145 -1.29 10.70 2.75
CA LEU A 145 -1.58 10.76 1.32
C LEU A 145 -2.08 12.17 0.97
N ALA A 146 -1.48 12.79 -0.04
CA ALA A 146 -1.85 14.14 -0.47
C ALA A 146 -1.81 14.29 -2.00
N GLU A 147 -2.60 15.23 -2.53
CA GLU A 147 -2.53 15.63 -3.94
C GLU A 147 -1.19 16.31 -4.26
N LEU A 148 -0.69 16.16 -5.49
CA LEU A 148 0.42 16.99 -5.98
C LEU A 148 -0.08 18.42 -6.23
N LEU A 149 0.44 19.37 -5.47
CA LEU A 149 0.25 20.81 -5.70
C LEU A 149 0.98 21.32 -6.94
#